data_AF-A0A9E5T6S2-F1
#
_entry.id   AF-A0A9E5T6S2-F1
#
_cell.length_a   1.000
_cell.length_b   1.000
_cell.length_c   1.000
_cell.angle_alpha   90.00
_cell.angle_beta   90.00
_cell.angle_gamma   90.00
#
_symmetry.space_group_name_H-M   'P 1'
#
loop_
_entity.id
_entity.type
_entity.pdbx_description
1 polymer ?
#
loop_
_entity_poly.entity_id
_entity_poly.type
_entity_poly.pdbx_seq_one_letter_code
_entity_poly.pdbx_strand_id
1 'polypeptide(L)'
;DWLQTHAAIPAREGVLEVDQASVVYIDDRGRRFRLPKNPDDQPPGPLGLGRLCREVATERDLFNCGGTFYELPARNAGGFRRVRPVASHTLDIHDYCSYRGLLVLAGVNLARAADNRHIIRSQDGKTGLWVGAIDDLWSLGKPVGVGGPWQKTDVQAHQPSDPYLMTGYDRKRLTLMTADPATVTMEIDLSGMGDWHPYRRFNLLGSAAIHYEFPAAFQAYWVRFLASIDTRATAQLTYD
;
A
#
# COMPACT_ATOMS: atom_id res chain seq x y z
N ASP A 1 32.74 -6.68 -5.61
CA ASP A 1 32.97 -6.00 -4.31
C ASP A 1 32.28 -4.66 -4.22
N TRP A 2 32.73 -3.57 -4.88
CA TRP A 2 32.10 -2.24 -4.69
C TRP A 2 30.58 -2.20 -4.92
N LEU A 3 30.08 -2.77 -6.03
CA LEU A 3 28.64 -2.85 -6.32
C LEU A 3 27.87 -3.74 -5.33
N GLN A 4 28.49 -4.80 -4.81
CA GLN A 4 27.84 -5.63 -3.78
C GLN A 4 27.74 -4.87 -2.45
N THR A 5 28.69 -3.98 -2.15
CA THR A 5 28.69 -3.18 -0.93
C THR A 5 27.81 -1.93 -1.03
N HIS A 6 27.73 -1.28 -2.19
CA HIS A 6 27.07 0.04 -2.36
C HIS A 6 25.83 0.03 -3.24
N ALA A 7 25.61 -1.05 -4.00
CA ALA A 7 24.42 -1.25 -4.83
C ALA A 7 23.69 -2.55 -4.49
N ALA A 8 23.93 -3.10 -3.28
CA ALA A 8 23.13 -4.20 -2.75
C ALA A 8 21.66 -3.79 -2.77
N ILE A 9 20.79 -4.70 -3.20
CA ILE A 9 19.34 -4.51 -3.11
C ILE A 9 19.02 -4.30 -1.63
N PRO A 10 18.52 -3.11 -1.21
CA PRO A 10 18.24 -2.86 0.19
C PRO A 10 17.33 -3.95 0.75
N ALA A 11 17.69 -4.50 1.90
CA ALA A 11 16.86 -5.45 2.61
C ALA A 11 15.50 -4.80 2.88
N ARG A 12 14.42 -5.58 2.73
CA ARG A 12 13.09 -5.15 3.17
C ARG A 12 12.94 -5.28 4.69
N GLU A 13 13.80 -6.06 5.33
CA GLU A 13 13.83 -6.23 6.78
C GLU A 13 14.02 -4.88 7.48
N GLY A 14 13.15 -4.59 8.46
CA GLY A 14 13.13 -3.31 9.17
C GLY A 14 12.60 -2.12 8.36
N VAL A 15 12.20 -2.30 7.09
CA VAL A 15 11.64 -1.26 6.23
C VAL A 15 10.19 -1.58 5.84
N LEU A 16 9.93 -2.84 5.51
CA LEU A 16 8.61 -3.31 5.09
C LEU A 16 8.31 -4.67 5.73
N GLU A 17 7.26 -4.71 6.53
CA GLU A 17 6.69 -5.92 7.11
C GLU A 17 5.33 -6.21 6.47
N VAL A 18 4.89 -7.45 6.50
CA VAL A 18 3.53 -7.82 6.12
C VAL A 18 2.95 -8.67 7.22
N ASP A 19 1.85 -8.20 7.82
CA ASP A 19 1.09 -8.95 8.79
C ASP A 19 -0.27 -9.37 8.23
N GLN A 20 -1.07 -10.03 9.07
CA GLN A 20 -2.39 -10.50 8.67
C GLN A 20 -3.29 -9.36 8.18
N ALA A 21 -3.15 -8.16 8.75
CA ALA A 21 -3.99 -7.01 8.48
C ALA A 21 -3.53 -6.24 7.24
N SER A 22 -2.22 -6.00 7.06
CA SER A 22 -1.74 -5.01 6.07
C SER A 22 -0.26 -5.17 5.72
N VAL A 23 0.19 -4.44 4.71
CA VAL A 23 1.60 -4.11 4.56
C VAL A 23 1.94 -3.00 5.55
N VAL A 24 3.07 -3.09 6.25
CA VAL A 24 3.55 -2.07 7.20
C VAL A 24 4.88 -1.51 6.70
N TYR A 25 4.91 -0.23 6.39
CA TYR A 25 6.13 0.52 6.14
C TYR A 25 6.66 1.15 7.44
N ILE A 26 7.97 1.05 7.64
CA ILE A 26 8.69 1.63 8.77
C ILE A 26 9.71 2.62 8.21
N ASP A 27 9.60 3.88 8.60
CA ASP A 27 10.52 4.92 8.13
C ASP A 27 11.80 5.00 8.98
N ASP A 28 12.77 5.80 8.52
CA ASP A 28 14.06 6.01 9.23
C ASP A 28 13.92 6.55 10.66
N ARG A 29 12.74 7.05 11.05
CA ARG A 29 12.43 7.54 12.40
C ARG A 29 11.64 6.52 13.22
N GLY A 30 11.45 5.30 12.71
CA GLY A 30 10.68 4.23 13.33
C GLY A 30 9.17 4.44 13.28
N ARG A 31 8.66 5.41 12.50
CA ARG A 31 7.21 5.60 12.35
C ARG A 31 6.65 4.52 11.44
N ARG A 32 5.52 3.95 11.85
CA ARG A 32 4.83 2.88 11.13
C ARG A 32 3.66 3.45 10.34
N PHE A 33 3.49 2.99 9.11
CA PHE A 33 2.37 3.32 8.22
C PHE A 33 1.84 2.06 7.58
N ARG A 34 0.52 1.90 7.52
CA ARG A 34 -0.10 0.68 7.00
C ARG A 34 -0.74 0.93 5.64
N LEU A 35 -0.47 0.03 4.70
CA LEU A 35 -0.98 0.07 3.33
C LEU A 35 -1.90 -1.12 3.05
N PRO A 36 -2.90 -0.95 2.16
CA PRO A 36 -3.75 -2.05 1.72
C PRO A 36 -2.96 -3.10 0.94
N LYS A 37 -3.44 -4.35 1.01
CA LYS A 37 -2.99 -5.44 0.16
C LYS A 37 -3.98 -5.59 -0.99
N ASN A 38 -3.50 -5.67 -2.22
CA ASN A 38 -4.32 -6.13 -3.33
C ASN A 38 -4.71 -7.61 -3.08
N PRO A 39 -6.01 -7.96 -3.05
CA PRO A 39 -6.44 -9.36 -2.92
C PRO A 39 -5.88 -10.29 -4.00
N ASP A 40 -5.59 -9.74 -5.19
CA ASP A 40 -5.07 -10.46 -6.35
C ASP A 40 -3.55 -10.35 -6.51
N ASP A 41 -2.84 -9.89 -5.46
CA ASP A 41 -1.38 -9.81 -5.46
C ASP A 41 -0.76 -11.20 -5.70
N GLN A 42 0.36 -11.22 -6.43
CA GLN A 42 1.07 -12.46 -6.71
C GLN A 42 2.11 -12.74 -5.63
N PRO A 43 2.26 -14.02 -5.21
CA PRO A 43 3.33 -14.36 -4.28
C PRO A 43 4.70 -14.11 -4.93
N PRO A 44 5.75 -13.87 -4.12
CA PRO A 44 7.08 -13.67 -4.66
C PRO A 44 7.54 -14.86 -5.52
N GLY A 45 8.08 -14.56 -6.70
CA GLY A 45 8.63 -15.57 -7.61
C GLY A 45 9.96 -16.18 -7.11
N PRO A 46 10.61 -17.03 -7.93
CA PRO A 46 11.84 -17.73 -7.53
C PRO A 46 13.03 -16.80 -7.28
N LEU A 47 13.01 -15.58 -7.82
CA LEU A 47 14.01 -14.53 -7.55
C LEU A 47 13.71 -13.74 -6.27
N GLY A 48 12.66 -14.13 -5.53
CA GLY A 48 12.20 -13.46 -4.33
C GLY A 48 11.47 -12.16 -4.63
N LEU A 49 11.66 -11.19 -3.74
CA LEU A 49 10.94 -9.92 -3.74
C LEU A 49 11.53 -8.95 -4.77
N GLY A 50 10.66 -8.28 -5.54
CA GLY A 50 11.05 -7.27 -6.52
C GLY A 50 11.52 -5.94 -5.91
N ARG A 51 11.88 -4.99 -6.77
CA ARG A 51 12.26 -3.63 -6.40
C ARG A 51 11.14 -2.94 -5.62
N LEU A 52 11.48 -2.48 -4.41
CA LEU A 52 10.51 -1.78 -3.55
C LEU A 52 10.31 -0.32 -3.97
N CYS A 53 11.39 0.41 -4.27
CA CYS A 53 11.35 1.82 -4.59
C CYS A 53 12.42 2.19 -5.61
N ARG A 54 12.11 3.09 -6.55
CA ARG A 54 13.09 3.73 -7.44
C ARG A 54 12.56 5.07 -7.97
N GLU A 55 13.47 6.03 -8.13
CA GLU A 55 13.22 7.26 -8.89
C GLU A 55 13.05 6.92 -10.39
N VAL A 56 11.89 7.23 -10.96
CA VAL A 56 11.57 6.94 -12.37
C VAL A 56 11.46 8.20 -13.24
N ALA A 57 11.38 9.36 -12.60
CA ALA A 57 11.62 10.67 -13.18
C ALA A 57 12.15 11.57 -12.08
N THR A 58 12.83 12.66 -12.42
CA THR A 58 13.36 13.62 -11.44
C THR A 58 12.28 14.00 -10.43
N GLU A 59 12.56 13.79 -9.14
CA GLU A 59 11.65 14.06 -8.01
C GLU A 59 10.37 13.19 -7.96
N ARG A 60 10.29 12.12 -8.77
CA ARG A 60 9.18 11.16 -8.79
C ARG A 60 9.67 9.75 -8.52
N ASP A 61 9.53 9.33 -7.26
CA ASP A 61 9.75 7.94 -6.87
C ASP A 61 8.48 7.12 -7.06
N LEU A 62 8.64 5.92 -7.64
CA LEU A 62 7.64 4.87 -7.55
C LEU A 62 8.00 3.89 -6.45
N PHE A 63 6.99 3.51 -5.69
CA PHE A 63 7.07 2.53 -4.62
C PHE A 63 6.09 1.38 -4.94
N ASN A 64 6.56 0.13 -4.94
CA ASN A 64 5.77 -1.04 -5.31
C ASN A 64 5.70 -2.06 -4.17
N CYS A 65 4.51 -2.28 -3.62
CA CYS A 65 4.26 -3.33 -2.64
C CYS A 65 2.78 -3.74 -2.59
N GLY A 66 2.50 -4.97 -2.15
CA GLY A 66 1.14 -5.45 -1.93
C GLY A 66 0.28 -5.37 -3.20
N GLY A 67 0.87 -5.65 -4.36
CA GLY A 67 0.21 -5.59 -5.66
C GLY A 67 -0.28 -4.20 -6.08
N THR A 68 0.39 -3.14 -5.63
CA THR A 68 0.04 -1.74 -5.99
C THR A 68 1.30 -0.89 -6.17
N PHE A 69 1.33 -0.12 -7.26
CA PHE A 69 2.25 1.00 -7.40
C PHE A 69 1.73 2.20 -6.64
N TYR A 70 2.63 2.88 -5.95
CA TYR A 70 2.41 4.13 -5.27
C TYR A 70 3.38 5.18 -5.79
N GLU A 71 2.92 6.42 -5.89
CA GLU A 71 3.80 7.57 -5.98
C GLU A 71 4.29 7.89 -4.57
N LEU A 72 5.62 7.95 -4.42
CA LEU A 72 6.29 8.32 -3.19
C LEU A 72 6.87 9.72 -3.36
N PRO A 73 6.30 10.75 -2.70
CA PRO A 73 6.87 12.09 -2.78
C PRO A 73 8.26 12.16 -2.16
N ALA A 74 9.09 13.07 -2.68
CA ALA A 74 10.39 13.37 -2.11
C ALA A 74 10.28 13.80 -0.64
N ARG A 75 11.35 13.63 0.14
CA ARG A 75 11.37 13.92 1.59
C ARG A 75 11.00 15.38 1.91
N ASN A 76 11.46 16.33 1.10
CA ASN A 76 11.13 17.75 1.21
C ASN A 76 9.67 18.08 0.80
N ALA A 77 8.99 17.17 0.09
CA ALA A 77 7.59 17.28 -0.31
C ALA A 77 6.64 16.44 0.58
N GLY A 78 7.07 16.10 1.80
CA GLY A 78 6.26 15.37 2.79
C GLY A 78 6.56 13.87 2.88
N GLY A 79 7.34 13.31 1.95
CA GLY A 79 7.78 11.92 1.99
C GLY A 79 6.63 10.92 2.02
N PHE A 80 6.85 9.81 2.74
CA PHE A 80 5.89 8.70 2.83
C PHE A 80 4.52 9.10 3.41
N ARG A 81 4.45 10.14 4.24
CA ARG A 81 3.16 10.65 4.76
C ARG A 81 2.22 11.12 3.67
N ARG A 82 2.78 11.41 2.49
CA ARG A 82 2.09 11.84 1.28
C ARG A 82 2.09 10.76 0.18
N VAL A 83 2.36 9.50 0.51
CA VAL A 83 2.25 8.38 -0.45
C VAL A 83 0.85 8.31 -1.05
N ARG A 84 0.73 7.97 -2.34
CA ARG A 84 -0.56 7.84 -3.04
C ARG A 84 -0.56 6.62 -3.93
N PRO A 85 -1.63 5.83 -3.97
CA PRO A 85 -1.70 4.72 -4.91
C PRO A 85 -1.86 5.27 -6.34
N VAL A 86 -1.19 4.62 -7.29
CA VAL A 86 -1.24 4.91 -8.72
C VAL A 86 -2.15 3.89 -9.39
N ALA A 87 -1.83 2.61 -9.25
CA ALA A 87 -2.60 1.51 -9.83
C ALA A 87 -2.32 0.20 -9.09
N SER A 88 -3.37 -0.59 -8.86
CA SER A 88 -3.24 -1.96 -8.38
C SER A 88 -3.10 -2.90 -9.56
N HIS A 89 -2.29 -3.95 -9.39
CA HIS A 89 -1.92 -4.85 -10.47
C HIS A 89 -1.69 -6.29 -9.96
N THR A 90 -1.72 -7.25 -10.88
CA THR A 90 -1.39 -8.66 -10.63
C THR A 90 -0.09 -9.09 -11.33
N LEU A 91 0.80 -8.12 -11.60
CA LEU A 91 2.04 -8.32 -12.34
C LEU A 91 3.20 -8.77 -11.44
N ASP A 92 4.02 -9.70 -11.94
CA ASP A 92 5.24 -10.19 -11.28
C ASP A 92 6.44 -9.25 -11.50
N ILE A 93 6.31 -7.99 -11.06
CA ILE A 93 7.34 -6.98 -11.33
C ILE A 93 8.59 -7.25 -10.48
N HIS A 94 9.69 -7.60 -11.15
CA HIS A 94 10.97 -7.86 -10.49
C HIS A 94 11.81 -6.59 -10.30
N ASP A 95 11.92 -5.75 -11.33
CA ASP A 95 12.56 -4.44 -11.24
C ASP A 95 11.90 -3.49 -12.24
N TYR A 96 12.11 -2.19 -12.04
CA TYR A 96 11.65 -1.14 -12.94
C TYR A 96 12.60 0.04 -12.91
N CYS A 97 12.82 0.71 -14.03
CA CYS A 97 13.67 1.91 -14.09
C CYS A 97 13.21 2.89 -15.16
N SER A 98 13.80 4.08 -15.14
CA SER A 98 13.73 5.02 -16.25
C SER A 98 14.83 4.72 -17.28
N TYR A 99 14.46 4.68 -18.57
CA TYR A 99 15.42 4.65 -19.66
C TYR A 99 14.96 5.55 -20.81
N ARG A 100 15.77 6.57 -21.14
CA ARG A 100 15.47 7.53 -22.22
C ARG A 100 14.06 8.15 -22.14
N GLY A 101 13.62 8.49 -20.92
CA GLY A 101 12.31 9.08 -20.66
C GLY A 101 11.15 8.08 -20.63
N LEU A 102 11.41 6.77 -20.76
CA LEU A 102 10.42 5.70 -20.67
C LEU A 102 10.55 4.94 -19.36
N LEU A 103 9.43 4.45 -18.85
CA LEU A 103 9.38 3.46 -17.78
C LEU A 103 9.60 2.07 -18.39
N VAL A 104 10.55 1.33 -17.83
CA VAL A 104 10.88 -0.04 -18.22
C VAL A 104 10.58 -0.95 -17.04
N LEU A 105 9.79 -2.02 -17.25
CA LEU A 105 9.48 -3.03 -16.23
C LEU A 105 10.05 -4.40 -16.65
N ALA A 106 10.67 -5.09 -15.70
CA ALA A 106 11.11 -6.47 -15.80
C ALA A 106 10.15 -7.41 -15.06
N GLY A 107 10.18 -8.70 -15.41
CA GLY A 107 9.26 -9.72 -14.87
C GLY A 107 8.01 -9.96 -15.73
N VAL A 108 8.09 -9.60 -17.02
CA VAL A 108 7.01 -9.88 -17.97
C VAL A 108 6.83 -11.38 -18.13
N ASN A 109 5.63 -11.87 -17.84
CA ASN A 109 5.22 -13.21 -18.24
C ASN A 109 4.94 -13.24 -19.75
N LEU A 110 5.94 -13.64 -20.54
CA LEU A 110 5.87 -13.66 -22.00
C LEU A 110 4.76 -14.56 -22.56
N ALA A 111 4.36 -15.61 -21.83
CA ALA A 111 3.26 -16.49 -22.23
C ALA A 111 1.89 -15.80 -22.10
N ARG A 112 1.77 -14.80 -21.22
CA ARG A 112 0.55 -13.99 -21.02
C ARG A 112 0.60 -12.63 -21.73
N ALA A 113 1.76 -12.25 -22.26
CA ALA A 113 2.02 -10.93 -22.83
C ALA A 113 1.31 -10.65 -24.17
N ALA A 114 0.84 -11.70 -24.86
CA ALA A 114 0.14 -11.61 -26.15
C ALA A 114 0.82 -10.62 -27.13
N ASP A 115 0.04 -9.85 -27.88
CA ASP A 115 0.45 -8.81 -28.83
C ASP A 115 0.55 -7.41 -28.18
N ASN A 116 0.70 -7.34 -26.85
CA ASN A 116 0.80 -6.06 -26.16
C ASN A 116 1.96 -5.21 -26.74
N ARG A 117 1.58 -4.04 -27.29
CA ARG A 117 2.48 -3.11 -27.99
C ARG A 117 3.65 -2.60 -27.14
N HIS A 118 3.54 -2.67 -25.81
CA HIS A 118 4.57 -2.22 -24.88
C HIS A 118 5.66 -3.27 -24.65
N ILE A 119 5.53 -4.49 -25.18
CA ILE A 119 6.47 -5.58 -24.91
C ILE A 119 7.56 -5.63 -25.97
N ILE A 120 8.78 -5.31 -25.56
CA ILE A 120 9.99 -5.50 -26.36
C ILE A 120 10.58 -6.86 -26.00
N ARG A 121 10.82 -7.70 -27.01
CA ARG A 121 11.36 -9.06 -26.86
C ARG A 121 12.82 -9.12 -27.32
N SER A 122 13.62 -9.94 -26.64
CA SER A 122 14.94 -10.32 -27.13
C SER A 122 14.85 -11.13 -28.42
N GLN A 123 15.91 -11.16 -29.21
CA GLN A 123 15.97 -11.90 -30.48
C GLN A 123 15.73 -13.41 -30.30
N ASP A 124 16.18 -13.98 -29.18
CA ASP A 124 15.97 -15.38 -28.84
C ASP A 124 14.59 -15.67 -28.22
N GLY A 125 13.76 -14.64 -28.02
CA GLY A 125 12.41 -14.73 -27.45
C GLY A 125 12.37 -15.11 -25.96
N LYS A 126 13.50 -15.18 -25.27
CA LYS A 126 13.56 -15.63 -23.86
C LYS A 126 13.35 -14.51 -22.85
N THR A 127 13.55 -13.25 -23.26
CA THR A 127 13.44 -12.08 -22.39
C THR A 127 12.44 -11.09 -22.96
N GLY A 128 11.63 -10.49 -22.08
CA GLY A 128 10.71 -9.43 -22.41
C GLY A 128 10.79 -8.29 -21.40
N LEU A 129 10.74 -7.07 -21.89
CA LEU A 129 10.57 -5.87 -21.07
C LEU A 129 9.29 -5.17 -21.48
N TRP A 130 8.52 -4.71 -20.51
CA TRP A 130 7.45 -3.75 -20.77
C TRP A 130 8.08 -2.36 -20.82
N VAL A 131 7.74 -1.57 -21.83
CA VAL A 131 8.27 -0.21 -22.03
C VAL A 131 7.12 0.73 -22.40
N GLY A 132 6.97 1.82 -21.66
CA GLY A 132 5.91 2.81 -21.86
C GLY A 132 6.19 4.13 -21.17
N ALA A 133 5.21 5.04 -21.22
CA ALA A 133 5.20 6.23 -20.39
C ALA A 133 4.86 5.84 -18.94
N ILE A 134 5.26 6.65 -17.95
CA ILE A 134 4.90 6.42 -16.55
C ILE A 134 3.36 6.43 -16.39
N ASP A 135 2.67 7.31 -17.11
CA ASP A 135 1.23 7.46 -17.02
C ASP A 135 0.46 6.26 -17.62
N ASP A 136 1.12 5.42 -18.44
CA ASP A 136 0.52 4.16 -18.90
C ASP A 136 0.22 3.21 -17.71
N LEU A 137 0.84 3.42 -16.54
CA LEU A 137 0.51 2.66 -15.33
C LEU A 137 -0.96 2.81 -14.91
N TRP A 138 -1.62 3.94 -15.24
CA TRP A 138 -3.05 4.11 -14.94
C TRP A 138 -3.95 3.13 -15.69
N SER A 139 -3.46 2.55 -16.79
CA SER A 139 -4.18 1.50 -17.54
C SER A 139 -4.19 0.15 -16.83
N LEU A 140 -3.37 -0.06 -15.79
CA LEU A 140 -3.33 -1.31 -15.02
C LEU A 140 -4.58 -1.52 -14.16
N GLY A 141 -5.35 -0.45 -13.92
CA GLY A 141 -6.56 -0.49 -13.13
C GLY A 141 -6.54 0.55 -12.01
N LYS A 142 -7.72 0.82 -11.47
CA LYS A 142 -7.83 1.71 -10.31
C LYS A 142 -7.21 1.08 -9.07
N PRO A 143 -6.70 1.89 -8.13
CA PRO A 143 -6.32 1.42 -6.82
C PRO A 143 -7.45 0.68 -6.11
N VAL A 144 -7.17 -0.55 -5.69
CA VAL A 144 -8.04 -1.37 -4.85
C VAL A 144 -7.22 -1.98 -3.72
N GLY A 145 -7.88 -2.49 -2.70
CA GLY A 145 -7.16 -3.17 -1.64
C GLY A 145 -8.01 -3.52 -0.43
N VAL A 146 -7.47 -4.42 0.38
CA VAL A 146 -8.04 -4.83 1.65
C VAL A 146 -6.98 -4.76 2.74
N GLY A 147 -7.42 -4.45 3.94
CA GLY A 147 -6.56 -4.50 5.10
C GLY A 147 -6.98 -3.53 6.17
N GLY A 148 -6.12 -3.24 7.13
CA GLY A 148 -6.42 -2.21 8.12
C GLY A 148 -5.42 -2.21 9.25
N PRO A 149 -5.64 -1.36 10.26
CA PRO A 149 -4.74 -1.30 11.40
C PRO A 149 -4.82 -2.53 12.32
N TRP A 150 -5.99 -3.18 12.41
CA TRP A 150 -6.22 -4.28 13.35
C TRP A 150 -6.89 -5.47 12.69
N GLN A 151 -6.36 -6.67 12.94
CA GLN A 151 -6.95 -7.94 12.55
C GLN A 151 -6.79 -8.92 13.70
N LYS A 152 -7.84 -9.09 14.51
CA LYS A 152 -7.79 -9.84 15.78
C LYS A 152 -6.58 -9.43 16.64
N THR A 153 -6.33 -8.14 16.73
CA THR A 153 -5.19 -7.52 17.41
C THR A 153 -5.56 -7.19 18.85
N ASP A 154 -4.68 -7.49 19.80
CA ASP A 154 -4.83 -7.01 21.18
C ASP A 154 -4.47 -5.52 21.20
N VAL A 155 -5.43 -4.67 21.55
CA VAL A 155 -5.30 -3.21 21.55
C VAL A 155 -5.39 -2.68 22.97
N GLN A 156 -4.63 -1.62 23.25
CA GLN A 156 -4.68 -0.93 24.53
C GLN A 156 -5.70 0.21 24.49
N ALA A 157 -6.36 0.43 25.62
CA ALA A 157 -7.32 1.51 25.81
C ALA A 157 -6.70 2.86 25.43
N HIS A 158 -7.40 3.62 24.61
CA HIS A 158 -7.06 4.97 24.19
C HIS A 158 -5.72 5.10 23.43
N GLN A 159 -5.08 3.99 23.07
CA GLN A 159 -3.90 4.00 22.22
C GLN A 159 -4.33 4.06 20.75
N PRO A 160 -3.86 5.05 19.98
CA PRO A 160 -4.11 5.09 18.55
C PRO A 160 -3.40 3.94 17.83
N SER A 161 -4.10 3.32 16.89
CA SER A 161 -3.48 2.41 15.94
C SER A 161 -2.44 3.13 15.07
N ASP A 162 -1.59 2.34 14.40
CA ASP A 162 -0.82 2.84 13.27
C ASP A 162 -1.78 3.48 12.22
N PRO A 163 -1.37 4.56 11.54
CA PRO A 163 -2.13 5.15 10.43
C PRO A 163 -2.30 4.13 9.29
N TYR A 164 -3.51 4.04 8.74
CA TYR A 164 -3.82 3.25 7.56
C TYR A 164 -4.19 4.15 6.38
N LEU A 165 -3.60 3.91 5.21
CA LEU A 165 -3.78 4.76 4.03
C LEU A 165 -5.23 4.72 3.56
N MET A 166 -5.80 5.90 3.31
CA MET A 166 -7.20 6.05 2.93
C MET A 166 -7.40 6.84 1.62
N THR A 167 -6.45 7.70 1.27
CA THR A 167 -6.52 8.50 0.04
C THR A 167 -6.28 7.67 -1.23
N GLY A 168 -6.84 8.14 -2.34
CA GLY A 168 -6.61 7.56 -3.67
C GLY A 168 -7.40 6.28 -3.97
N TYR A 169 -8.34 5.94 -3.10
CA TYR A 169 -9.29 4.85 -3.30
C TYR A 169 -10.70 5.41 -3.48
N ASP A 170 -11.52 4.75 -4.30
CA ASP A 170 -12.88 5.21 -4.62
C ASP A 170 -13.86 4.84 -3.50
N ARG A 171 -14.42 3.63 -3.52
CA ARG A 171 -15.39 3.17 -2.53
C ARG A 171 -14.66 2.59 -1.33
N LYS A 172 -15.18 2.85 -0.15
CA LYS A 172 -14.55 2.47 1.12
C LYS A 172 -15.62 1.86 2.01
N ARG A 173 -15.32 0.70 2.57
CA ARG A 173 -16.16 0.02 3.56
C ARG A 173 -15.30 -0.41 4.73
N LEU A 174 -15.77 -0.16 5.94
CA LEU A 174 -15.15 -0.59 7.19
C LEU A 174 -15.92 -1.80 7.76
N THR A 175 -15.18 -2.82 8.16
CA THR A 175 -15.63 -3.88 9.06
C THR A 175 -14.94 -3.69 10.40
N LEU A 176 -15.74 -3.52 11.46
CA LEU A 176 -15.25 -3.19 12.79
C LEU A 176 -15.86 -4.12 13.84
N MET A 177 -15.02 -4.67 14.72
CA MET A 177 -15.43 -5.60 15.77
C MET A 177 -14.48 -5.50 16.98
N THR A 178 -15.01 -5.70 18.18
CA THR A 178 -14.25 -5.90 19.42
C THR A 178 -14.72 -7.19 20.10
N ALA A 179 -13.86 -7.83 20.89
CA ALA A 179 -14.24 -9.00 21.67
C ALA A 179 -15.27 -8.62 22.75
N ASP A 180 -15.02 -7.50 23.42
CA ASP A 180 -15.82 -6.99 24.53
C ASP A 180 -16.62 -5.73 24.13
N PRO A 181 -17.69 -5.37 24.87
CA PRO A 181 -18.38 -4.11 24.68
C PRO A 181 -17.40 -2.92 24.83
N ALA A 182 -17.27 -2.12 23.77
CA ALA A 182 -16.32 -1.01 23.73
C ALA A 182 -16.81 0.10 22.81
N THR A 183 -16.36 1.32 23.08
CA THR A 183 -16.47 2.42 22.12
C THR A 183 -15.19 2.48 21.31
N VAL A 184 -15.29 2.39 19.99
CA VAL A 184 -14.17 2.65 19.09
C VAL A 184 -14.32 4.04 18.47
N THR A 185 -13.32 4.90 18.68
CA THR A 185 -13.22 6.20 18.00
C THR A 185 -12.39 6.03 16.73
N MET A 186 -12.95 6.44 15.60
CA MET A 186 -12.25 6.58 14.33
C MET A 186 -11.79 8.02 14.17
N GLU A 187 -10.48 8.20 13.99
CA GLU A 187 -9.85 9.48 13.70
C GLU A 187 -9.33 9.49 12.27
N ILE A 188 -9.36 10.65 11.64
CA ILE A 188 -8.87 10.88 10.28
C ILE A 188 -7.86 12.01 10.26
N ASP A 189 -6.87 11.88 9.38
CA ASP A 189 -5.94 12.95 9.03
C ASP A 189 -6.27 13.38 7.60
N LEU A 190 -6.88 14.56 7.45
CA LEU A 190 -7.26 15.10 6.16
C LEU A 190 -6.05 15.58 5.35
N SER A 191 -5.03 16.09 6.03
CA SER A 191 -3.90 16.76 5.41
C SER A 191 -2.76 15.79 5.12
N GLY A 192 -2.68 14.63 5.78
CA GLY A 192 -1.46 13.80 5.78
C GLY A 192 -0.34 14.37 6.66
N MET A 193 -0.59 15.49 7.34
CA MET A 193 0.37 16.21 8.18
C MET A 193 0.21 15.90 9.67
N GLY A 194 -0.58 14.89 10.01
CA GLY A 194 -0.74 14.37 11.37
C GLY A 194 -1.74 15.18 12.19
N ASP A 195 -2.58 15.95 11.52
CA ASP A 195 -3.64 16.74 12.12
C ASP A 195 -4.87 15.84 12.29
N TRP A 196 -4.82 15.00 13.32
CA TRP A 196 -5.83 13.99 13.58
C TRP A 196 -7.10 14.61 14.17
N HIS A 197 -8.24 14.29 13.57
CA HIS A 197 -9.55 14.72 14.03
C HIS A 197 -10.49 13.53 14.26
N PRO A 198 -11.25 13.50 15.38
CA PRO A 198 -12.32 12.53 15.55
C PRO A 198 -13.36 12.69 14.45
N TYR A 199 -13.66 11.59 13.75
CA TYR A 199 -14.69 11.56 12.71
C TYR A 199 -15.97 10.88 13.20
N ARG A 200 -15.85 9.71 13.83
CA ARG A 200 -17.00 8.93 14.28
C ARG A 200 -16.66 8.06 15.48
N ARG A 201 -17.63 7.85 16.36
CA ARG A 201 -17.56 6.86 17.44
C ARG A 201 -18.55 5.73 17.16
N PHE A 202 -18.12 4.50 17.40
CA PHE A 202 -18.92 3.29 17.24
C PHE A 202 -19.04 2.61 18.60
N ASN A 203 -20.28 2.44 19.08
CA ASN A 203 -20.55 1.70 20.29
C ASN A 203 -20.78 0.23 19.89
N LEU A 204 -19.82 -0.63 20.22
CA LEU A 204 -19.84 -2.05 19.90
C LEU A 204 -20.29 -2.83 21.13
N LEU A 205 -21.17 -3.81 20.93
CA LEU A 205 -21.66 -4.70 22.00
C LEU A 205 -20.72 -5.88 22.29
N GLY A 206 -19.62 -6.00 21.54
CA GLY A 206 -18.72 -7.16 21.58
C GLY A 206 -19.18 -8.30 20.66
N SER A 207 -18.23 -9.07 20.12
CA SER A 207 -18.38 -10.31 19.34
C SER A 207 -19.13 -10.24 17.99
N ALA A 208 -19.89 -9.18 17.70
CA ALA A 208 -20.51 -8.96 16.40
C ALA A 208 -19.79 -7.86 15.62
N ALA A 209 -19.52 -8.11 14.33
CA ALA A 209 -18.97 -7.09 13.45
C ALA A 209 -20.07 -6.11 13.02
N ILE A 210 -19.72 -4.84 12.96
CA ILE A 210 -20.50 -3.83 12.24
C ILE A 210 -19.83 -3.56 10.89
N HIS A 211 -20.65 -3.15 9.94
CA HIS A 211 -20.20 -2.68 8.64
C HIS A 211 -20.60 -1.22 8.46
N TYR A 212 -19.66 -0.41 7.97
CA TYR A 212 -19.89 1.01 7.71
C TYR A 212 -19.41 1.35 6.30
N GLU A 213 -20.33 1.85 5.48
CA GLU A 213 -20.02 2.36 4.14
C GLU A 213 -19.77 3.87 4.22
N PHE A 214 -18.63 4.30 3.66
CA PHE A 214 -18.30 5.72 3.62
C PHE A 214 -19.05 6.40 2.46
N PRO A 215 -19.42 7.69 2.61
CA PRO A 215 -19.95 8.46 1.49
C PRO A 215 -18.99 8.42 0.28
N ALA A 216 -19.53 8.40 -0.93
CA ALA A 216 -18.71 8.32 -2.15
C ALA A 216 -17.66 9.44 -2.27
N ALA A 217 -17.98 10.64 -1.79
CA ALA A 217 -17.08 11.78 -1.78
C ALA A 217 -16.17 11.86 -0.54
N PHE A 218 -16.16 10.84 0.33
CA PHE A 218 -15.36 10.87 1.55
C PHE A 218 -13.87 10.79 1.24
N GLN A 219 -13.14 11.80 1.71
CA GLN A 219 -11.70 11.94 1.52
C GLN A 219 -11.01 12.20 2.86
N ALA A 220 -9.97 11.42 3.12
CA ALA A 220 -8.98 11.64 4.16
C ALA A 220 -7.68 11.00 3.68
N TYR A 221 -6.54 11.51 4.16
CA TYR A 221 -5.25 10.94 3.83
C TYR A 221 -5.02 9.62 4.55
N TRP A 222 -5.22 9.65 5.87
CA TRP A 222 -5.04 8.51 6.76
C TRP A 222 -6.25 8.34 7.68
N VAL A 223 -6.46 7.11 8.13
CA VAL A 223 -7.40 6.75 9.19
C VAL A 223 -6.67 5.99 10.30
N ARG A 224 -7.10 6.17 11.55
CA ARG A 224 -6.67 5.37 12.70
C ARG A 224 -7.82 5.16 13.68
N PHE A 225 -7.65 4.22 14.59
CA PHE A 225 -8.69 3.83 15.55
C PHE A 225 -8.16 3.80 16.98
N LEU A 226 -9.05 4.07 17.93
CA LEU A 226 -8.80 4.00 19.36
C LEU A 226 -9.93 3.23 20.02
N ALA A 227 -9.64 2.18 20.78
CA ALA A 227 -10.62 1.50 21.61
C ALA A 227 -10.73 2.20 22.97
N SER A 228 -11.92 2.19 23.60
CA SER A 228 -12.11 2.78 24.93
C SER A 228 -11.59 1.92 26.08
N ILE A 229 -11.26 0.66 25.81
CA ILE A 229 -10.77 -0.33 26.76
C ILE A 229 -9.71 -1.21 26.09
N ASP A 230 -8.94 -1.92 26.90
CA ASP A 230 -8.13 -3.04 26.42
C ASP A 230 -9.07 -4.13 25.90
N THR A 231 -8.88 -4.56 24.66
CA THR A 231 -9.70 -5.63 24.06
C THR A 231 -9.01 -6.20 22.83
N ARG A 232 -9.51 -7.32 22.33
CA ARG A 232 -9.10 -7.84 21.03
C ARG A 232 -10.00 -7.28 19.93
N ALA A 233 -9.42 -6.53 18.99
CA ALA A 233 -10.17 -5.75 18.00
C ALA A 233 -9.81 -6.11 16.55
N THR A 234 -10.75 -5.83 15.65
CA THR A 234 -10.57 -5.88 14.20
C THR A 234 -11.14 -4.59 13.61
N ALA A 235 -10.32 -3.90 12.81
CA ALA A 235 -10.69 -2.74 12.02
C ALA A 235 -10.08 -2.94 10.63
N GLN A 236 -10.90 -3.41 9.70
CA GLN A 236 -10.49 -3.73 8.33
C GLN A 236 -11.30 -2.89 7.35
N LEU A 237 -10.63 -2.30 6.38
CA LEU A 237 -11.21 -1.56 5.28
C LEU A 237 -11.08 -2.37 3.98
N THR A 238 -12.07 -2.21 3.13
CA THR A 238 -12.11 -2.70 1.76
C THR A 238 -12.27 -1.50 0.83
N TYR A 239 -11.42 -1.47 -0.20
CA TYR A 239 -11.35 -0.44 -1.24
C TYR A 239 -11.60 -1.07 -2.61
N ASP A 240 -12.63 -0.59 -3.32
CA ASP A 240 -13.12 -1.13 -4.60
C ASP A 240 -13.82 -0.12 -5.51
#